data_AF-A0A7J7E2F8-F1
#
_entry.id   AF-A0A7J7E2F8-F1
#
_cell.length_a   1.000
_cell.length_b   1.000
_cell.length_c   1.000
_cell.angle_alpha   90.00
_cell.angle_beta   90.00
_cell.angle_gamma   90.00
#
_symmetry.space_group_name_H-M   'P 1'
#
loop_
_entity.id
_entity.type
_entity.pdbx_description
1 polymer ?
#
loop_
_entity_poly.entity_id
_entity_poly.type
_entity_poly.pdbx_seq_one_letter_code
_entity_poly.pdbx_strand_id
1 'polypeptide(L)'
;MGRMSSIWGEDCLDFKPERWILERGGVKHEPSYKFMAFNAGPRTCLGKEVAFTQMKLVAAAMVYNYDIEVVEAHTVTPATSIILHMKQGLKVKVSKRWV
;
A
#
# COMPACT_ATOMS: atom_id res chain seq x y z
N MET A 1 -8.05 -12.85 -2.16
CA MET A 1 -7.36 -13.10 -0.88
C MET A 1 -7.19 -11.85 -0.03
N GLY A 2 -6.61 -10.74 -0.53
CA GLY A 2 -6.36 -9.54 0.29
C GLY A 2 -7.58 -8.88 0.95
N ARG A 3 -8.81 -9.21 0.53
CA ARG A 3 -10.08 -8.70 1.08
C ARG A 3 -10.99 -9.82 1.62
N MET A 4 -10.43 -10.98 1.94
CA MET A 4 -11.21 -12.11 2.48
C MET A 4 -11.20 -12.06 4.00
N SER A 5 -12.37 -11.96 4.64
CA SER A 5 -12.49 -11.92 6.10
C SER A 5 -11.98 -13.20 6.77
N SER A 6 -12.11 -14.36 6.12
CA SER A 6 -11.57 -15.63 6.61
C SER A 6 -10.02 -15.64 6.75
N ILE A 7 -9.31 -14.75 6.05
CA ILE A 7 -7.85 -14.65 6.08
C ILE A 7 -7.40 -13.46 6.95
N TRP A 8 -8.12 -12.34 6.88
CA TRP A 8 -7.69 -11.06 7.43
C TRP A 8 -8.58 -10.52 8.56
N GLY A 9 -9.65 -11.22 8.92
CA GLY A 9 -10.65 -10.76 9.89
C GLY A 9 -11.68 -9.80 9.29
N GLU A 10 -12.63 -9.36 10.11
CA GLU A 10 -13.70 -8.45 9.67
C GLU A 10 -13.16 -7.09 9.20
N ASP A 11 -12.02 -6.65 9.74
CA ASP A 11 -11.31 -5.41 9.36
C ASP A 11 -10.46 -5.56 8.07
N CYS A 12 -10.79 -6.54 7.20
CA CYS A 12 -10.06 -6.81 5.96
C CYS A 12 -10.22 -5.72 4.88
N LEU A 13 -11.17 -4.80 5.04
CA LEU A 13 -11.38 -3.65 4.16
C LEU A 13 -10.76 -2.37 4.71
N ASP A 14 -10.29 -2.38 5.96
CA ASP A 14 -9.74 -1.20 6.62
C ASP A 14 -8.26 -1.01 6.27
N PHE A 15 -7.85 0.25 6.09
CA PHE A 15 -6.44 0.61 6.00
C PHE A 15 -5.83 0.64 7.41
N LYS A 16 -5.19 -0.46 7.81
CA LYS A 16 -4.65 -0.67 9.16
C LYS A 16 -3.16 -1.09 9.13
N PRO A 17 -2.22 -0.14 9.00
CA PRO A 17 -0.78 -0.41 8.99
C PRO A 17 -0.29 -1.16 10.23
N GLU A 18 -0.94 -0.96 11.38
CA GLU A 18 -0.61 -1.57 12.67
C GLU A 18 -0.71 -3.09 12.63
N ARG A 19 -1.45 -3.66 11.67
CA ARG A 19 -1.54 -5.12 11.44
C ARG A 19 -0.16 -5.76 11.24
N TRP A 20 0.80 -4.99 10.73
CA TRP A 20 2.15 -5.43 10.37
C TRP A 20 3.19 -5.13 11.45
N ILE A 21 2.79 -4.58 12.60
CA ILE A 21 3.68 -4.11 13.66
C ILE A 21 3.43 -4.93 14.92
N LEU A 22 4.49 -5.42 15.56
CA LEU A 22 4.38 -6.10 16.85
C LEU A 22 4.14 -5.08 17.98
N GLU A 23 3.42 -5.46 19.03
CA GLU A 23 3.09 -4.56 20.16
C GLU A 23 4.32 -3.91 20.80
N ARG A 24 5.45 -4.62 20.84
CA ARG A 24 6.73 -4.14 21.39
C ARG A 24 7.64 -3.49 20.34
N GLY A 25 7.10 -3.19 19.16
CA GLY A 25 7.85 -2.69 18.01
C GLY A 25 8.43 -3.81 17.12
N GLY A 26 8.82 -3.43 15.90
CA GLY A 26 9.32 -4.35 14.88
C GLY A 26 8.23 -4.82 13.90
N VAL A 27 8.67 -5.48 12.82
CA VAL A 27 7.79 -5.94 11.74
C VAL A 27 7.29 -7.35 12.06
N LYS A 28 5.97 -7.52 12.07
CA LYS A 28 5.33 -8.83 12.16
C LYS A 28 5.59 -9.60 10.87
N HIS A 29 6.19 -10.78 10.98
CA HIS A 29 6.34 -11.67 9.85
C HIS A 29 4.98 -12.24 9.42
N GLU A 30 4.65 -12.11 8.14
CA GLU A 30 3.49 -12.73 7.53
C GLU A 30 3.96 -13.59 6.35
N PRO A 31 3.56 -14.88 6.26
CA PRO A 31 4.00 -15.74 5.19
C PRO A 31 3.59 -15.20 3.81
N SER A 32 4.51 -15.27 2.84
CA SER A 32 4.28 -14.75 1.48
C SER A 32 3.06 -15.36 0.78
N TYR A 33 2.70 -16.61 1.08
CA TYR A 33 1.50 -17.24 0.51
C TYR A 33 0.19 -16.67 1.07
N LYS A 34 0.21 -16.10 2.28
CA LYS A 34 -0.93 -15.35 2.84
C LYS A 34 -0.97 -13.92 2.29
N PHE A 35 0.19 -13.30 2.09
CA PHE A 35 0.34 -11.97 1.48
C PHE A 35 1.14 -12.00 0.17
N MET A 36 0.49 -12.40 -0.93
CA MET A 36 1.14 -12.64 -2.23
C MET A 36 1.42 -11.38 -3.07
N ALA A 37 1.72 -10.23 -2.46
CA ALA A 37 2.01 -8.99 -3.21
C ALA A 37 3.23 -9.11 -4.15
N PHE A 38 4.19 -9.98 -3.81
CA PHE A 38 5.39 -10.27 -4.61
C PHE A 38 5.48 -11.75 -5.01
N ASN A 39 4.36 -12.48 -5.05
CA ASN A 39 4.31 -13.94 -5.16
C ASN A 39 5.06 -14.66 -4.02
N ALA A 40 5.30 -15.96 -4.17
CA ALA A 40 6.01 -16.79 -3.19
C ALA A 40 6.86 -17.87 -3.88
N GLY A 41 7.81 -18.43 -3.14
CA GLY A 41 8.65 -19.55 -3.60
C GLY A 41 9.66 -19.17 -4.69
N PRO A 42 10.10 -20.13 -5.53
CA PRO A 42 11.11 -19.91 -6.57
C PRO A 42 10.74 -18.87 -7.65
N ARG A 43 9.46 -18.49 -7.72
CA ARG A 43 8.93 -17.47 -8.65
C ARG A 43 8.53 -16.17 -7.94
N THR A 44 9.08 -15.93 -6.75
CA THR A 44 9.00 -14.63 -6.07
C THR A 44 9.53 -13.53 -6.98
N CYS A 45 8.91 -12.35 -6.93
CA CYS A 45 9.36 -11.20 -7.72
C CYS A 45 10.82 -10.85 -7.40
N LEU A 46 11.66 -10.88 -8.43
CA LEU A 46 13.09 -10.54 -8.31
C LEU A 46 13.29 -9.08 -7.88
N GLY A 47 12.36 -8.19 -8.23
CA GLY A 47 12.41 -6.77 -7.90
C GLY A 47 11.91 -6.40 -6.50
N LYS A 48 11.55 -7.38 -5.64
CA LYS A 48 10.92 -7.12 -4.33
C LYS A 48 11.72 -6.14 -3.47
N GLU A 49 13.01 -6.37 -3.28
CA GLU A 49 13.84 -5.54 -2.39
C GLU A 49 14.08 -4.13 -2.96
N VAL A 50 14.24 -4.03 -4.28
CA VAL A 50 14.36 -2.73 -4.98
C VAL A 50 13.05 -1.94 -4.83
N ALA A 51 11.91 -2.58 -5.05
CA ALA A 51 10.60 -1.97 -4.90
C ALA A 51 10.38 -1.46 -3.47
N PHE A 52 10.69 -2.25 -2.44
CA PHE A 52 10.57 -1.80 -1.05
C PHE A 52 11.46 -0.59 -0.74
N THR A 53 12.68 -0.58 -1.26
CA THR A 53 13.59 0.55 -1.08
C THR A 53 13.02 1.82 -1.72
N GLN A 54 12.59 1.73 -2.98
CA GLN A 54 12.01 2.86 -3.70
C GLN A 54 10.70 3.36 -3.05
N MET A 55 9.79 2.47 -2.67
CA MET A 55 8.54 2.84 -2.02
C MET A 55 8.78 3.60 -0.71
N LYS A 56 9.74 3.15 0.12
CA LYS A 56 10.08 3.83 1.38
C LYS A 56 10.66 5.22 1.13
N LEU A 57 11.55 5.36 0.16
CA LEU A 57 12.15 6.65 -0.20
C LEU A 57 11.09 7.65 -0.67
N VAL A 58 10.23 7.22 -1.60
CA VAL A 58 9.14 8.08 -2.10
C VAL A 58 8.16 8.43 -0.99
N ALA A 59 7.69 7.45 -0.21
CA ALA A 59 6.75 7.69 0.88
C ALA A 59 7.32 8.66 1.93
N ALA A 60 8.57 8.45 2.36
CA ALA A 60 9.24 9.33 3.32
C ALA A 60 9.39 10.76 2.77
N ALA A 61 9.80 10.91 1.51
CA ALA A 61 9.94 12.22 0.88
C ALA A 61 8.58 12.93 0.75
N MET A 62 7.52 12.22 0.37
CA MET A 62 6.18 12.79 0.23
C MET A 62 5.62 13.24 1.59
N VAL A 63 5.64 12.36 2.60
CA VAL A 63 5.13 12.63 3.95
C VAL A 63 5.92 13.75 4.64
N TYR A 64 7.23 13.80 4.44
CA TYR A 64 8.06 14.82 5.04
C TYR A 64 7.80 16.20 4.41
N ASN A 65 7.70 16.31 3.08
CA ASN A 65 7.72 17.61 2.42
C ASN A 65 6.32 18.20 2.11
N TYR A 66 5.28 17.39 2.05
CA TYR A 66 3.98 17.80 1.50
C TYR A 66 2.80 17.38 2.36
N ASP A 67 1.78 18.23 2.36
CA ASP A 67 0.43 17.88 2.78
C ASP A 67 -0.41 17.56 1.53
N ILE A 68 -1.03 16.39 1.54
CA ILE A 68 -1.74 15.82 0.39
C ILE A 68 -3.18 15.54 0.79
N GLU A 69 -4.12 16.21 0.13
CA GLU A 69 -5.55 16.05 0.37
C GLU A 69 -6.25 15.51 -0.87
N VAL A 70 -7.06 14.47 -0.72
CA VAL A 70 -7.87 13.94 -1.82
C VAL A 70 -8.98 14.94 -2.15
N VAL A 71 -9.17 15.21 -3.45
CA VAL A 71 -10.26 16.08 -3.89
C VAL A 71 -11.61 15.43 -3.57
N GLU A 72 -12.49 16.18 -2.90
CA GLU A 72 -13.84 15.72 -2.57
C GLU A 72 -14.60 15.24 -3.82
N ALA A 73 -15.44 14.22 -3.63
CA ALA A 73 -16.21 13.56 -4.68
C ALA A 73 -15.41 12.94 -5.84
N HIS A 74 -14.06 12.88 -5.77
CA HIS A 74 -13.26 12.14 -6.75
C HIS A 74 -13.39 10.64 -6.53
N THR A 75 -14.07 9.96 -7.45
CA THR A 75 -14.28 8.51 -7.37
C THR A 75 -13.08 7.75 -7.91
N VAL A 76 -12.49 6.87 -7.08
CA VAL A 76 -11.36 6.02 -7.48
C VAL A 76 -11.87 4.61 -7.73
N THR A 77 -11.84 4.18 -9.00
CA THR A 77 -12.22 2.82 -9.39
C THR A 77 -11.10 2.13 -10.18
N PRO A 78 -10.99 0.79 -10.08
CA PRO A 78 -10.05 0.03 -10.91
C PRO A 78 -10.34 0.19 -12.40
N ALA A 79 -9.27 0.30 -13.20
CA ALA A 79 -9.34 0.13 -14.64
C ALA A 79 -9.21 -1.35 -15.01
N THR A 80 -9.88 -1.76 -16.08
CA THR A 80 -9.66 -3.08 -16.69
C THR A 80 -8.29 -3.08 -17.38
N SER A 81 -7.29 -3.66 -16.71
CA SER A 81 -5.88 -3.63 -17.12
C SER A 81 -5.13 -4.86 -16.58
N ILE A 82 -4.00 -5.22 -17.21
CA ILE A 82 -3.12 -6.32 -16.77
C ILE A 82 -2.54 -6.02 -15.38
N ILE A 83 -2.19 -4.76 -15.14
CA ILE A 83 -1.78 -4.24 -13.83
C ILE A 83 -2.94 -3.42 -13.26
N LEU A 84 -3.16 -3.49 -11.94
CA LEU A 84 -4.20 -2.71 -11.27
C LEU A 84 -3.90 -1.21 -11.37
N HIS A 85 -4.60 -0.53 -12.28
CA HIS A 85 -4.56 0.91 -12.45
C HIS A 85 -5.87 1.56 -11.98
N MET A 86 -5.84 2.87 -11.73
CA MET A 86 -7.03 3.66 -11.46
C MET A 86 -7.60 4.20 -12.77
N LYS A 87 -8.90 4.03 -13.01
CA LYS A 87 -9.57 4.45 -14.25
C LYS A 87 -9.51 5.95 -14.49
N GLN A 88 -9.65 6.76 -13.43
CA GLN A 88 -9.62 8.23 -13.48
C GLN A 88 -8.46 8.83 -12.68
N GLY A 89 -7.42 8.03 -12.38
CA GLY A 89 -6.32 8.45 -11.51
C GLY A 89 -6.78 8.76 -10.07
N LEU A 90 -5.91 9.46 -9.33
CA LEU A 90 -6.19 10.01 -8.00
C LEU A 90 -5.96 11.52 -8.04
N LYS A 91 -7.03 12.31 -7.98
CA LYS A 91 -6.92 13.77 -7.91
C LYS A 91 -6.66 14.20 -6.47
N VAL A 92 -5.58 14.95 -6.27
CA VAL A 92 -5.17 15.48 -4.97
C VAL A 92 -4.80 16.95 -5.07
N LYS A 93 -5.00 17.68 -3.97
CA LYS A 93 -4.35 18.95 -3.71
C LYS A 93 -3.04 18.67 -2.99
N VAL A 94 -1.96 19.32 -3.42
CA VAL A 94 -0.64 19.18 -2.81
C VAL A 94 -0.18 20.56 -2.38
N SER A 95 0.21 20.69 -1.12
CA SER A 95 0.81 21.90 -0.57
C SER A 95 2.12 21.55 0.15
N LYS A 96 3.04 22.52 0.27
CA LYS A 96 4.28 22.31 1.02
C LYS A 96 3.95 22.31 2.51
N ARG A 97 4.53 21.36 3.24
CA ARG A 97 4.32 21.22 4.69
C ARG A 97 5.09 22.25 5.52
N TRP A 98 6.26 22.65 5.02
CA TRP A 98 7.16 23.61 5.68
C TRP A 98 7.16 24.94 4.92
N VAL A 99 6.09 25.71 5.06
CA VAL A 99 5.98 27.09 4.55
C VAL A 99 5.32 27.95 5.60
#